data_AF-X1EM65-F1
#
_entry.id   AF-X1EM65-F1
#
_cell.length_a   1.000
_cell.length_b   1.000
_cell.length_c   1.000
_cell.angle_alpha   90.00
_cell.angle_beta   90.00
_cell.angle_gamma   90.00
#
_symmetry.space_group_name_H-M   'P 1'
#
loop_
_entity.id
_entity.type
_entity.pdbx_description
1 polymer ?
#
loop_
_entity_poly.entity_id
_entity_poly.type
_entity_poly.pdbx_seq_one_letter_code
_entity_poly.pdbx_strand_id
1 'polypeptide(L)' 'EGLDNFGDIYDRKNDPHELNNLWDNKDFRDKRFKLVNKLLQENLKAQSKFPKRVAAT' A
#
# COMPACT_ATOMS: atom_id res chain seq x y z
N GLU A 1 -8.29 7.40 -14.91
CA GLU A 1 -8.39 8.40 -13.83
C GLU A 1 -7.78 7.80 -12.57
N GLY A 2 -6.49 7.99 -12.36
CA GLY A 2 -5.80 7.53 -11.15
C GLY A 2 -5.72 8.69 -10.17
N LEU A 3 -6.26 8.54 -8.96
CA LEU A 3 -6.02 9.48 -7.88
C LEU A 3 -4.53 9.37 -7.50
N ASP A 4 -3.67 10.14 -8.18
CA ASP A 4 -2.21 9.97 -8.25
C ASP A 4 -1.47 10.04 -6.91
N ASN A 5 -2.13 10.42 -5.81
CA ASN A 5 -1.51 10.55 -4.49
C ASN A 5 -2.50 10.39 -3.33
N PHE A 6 -3.56 9.60 -3.49
CA PHE A 6 -4.49 9.34 -2.38
C PHE A 6 -4.29 7.94 -1.81
N GLY A 7 -4.47 7.84 -0.50
CA GLY A 7 -4.39 6.59 0.24
C GLY A 7 -4.87 6.80 1.66
N ASP A 8 -4.92 5.70 2.40
CA ASP A 8 -5.41 5.69 3.77
C ASP A 8 -4.33 5.15 4.70
N ILE A 9 -3.96 5.93 5.71
CA ILE A 9 -3.07 5.48 6.78
C ILE A 9 -3.74 5.76 8.11
N TYR A 10 -3.91 4.70 8.89
CA TYR A 10 -4.49 4.74 10.21
C TYR A 10 -3.46 4.27 11.24
N ASP A 11 -3.42 4.95 12.39
CA ASP A 11 -2.61 4.52 13.52
C ASP A 11 -3.43 3.61 14.44
N ARG A 12 -3.29 2.29 14.29
CA ARG A 12 -3.98 1.30 15.12
C ARG A 12 -3.68 1.38 16.62
N LYS A 13 -2.62 2.10 17.05
CA LYS A 13 -2.30 2.25 18.49
C LYS A 13 -3.09 3.36 19.15
N ASN A 14 -3.22 4.50 18.48
CA ASN A 14 -3.85 5.70 19.02
C ASN A 14 -5.28 5.89 18.52
N ASP A 15 -5.64 5.23 17.42
CA ASP A 15 -6.96 5.29 16.83
C ASP A 15 -7.49 3.87 16.55
N PRO A 16 -8.01 3.19 17.59
CA PRO A 16 -8.63 1.87 17.43
C PRO A 16 -9.91 1.91 16.58
N HIS A 17 -10.45 3.10 16.29
CA HIS A 17 -11.65 3.28 15.48
C HIS A 17 -11.36 3.71 14.04
N GLU A 18 -10.08 3.87 13.66
CA GLU A 18 -9.63 4.23 12.31
C GLU A 18 -10.37 5.47 11.74
N LEU A 19 -10.67 6.44 12.62
CA LEU A 19 -11.45 7.64 12.26
C LEU A 19 -10.58 8.75 11.64
N ASN A 20 -9.27 8.72 11.89
CA ASN A 20 -8.34 9.76 11.45
C ASN A 20 -7.42 9.24 10.34
N ASN A 21 -7.68 9.64 9.09
CA ASN A 21 -6.75 9.38 8.00
C ASN A 21 -5.51 10.30 8.11
N LEU A 22 -4.35 9.70 8.32
CA LEU A 22 -3.05 10.36 8.50
C LEU A 22 -2.23 10.44 7.20
N TRP A 23 -2.84 10.14 6.05
CA TRP A 23 -2.15 10.07 4.76
C TRP A 23 -1.45 11.37 4.32
N ASP A 24 -2.09 12.52 4.56
CA ASP A 24 -1.57 13.85 4.22
C ASP A 24 -0.68 14.44 5.33
N ASN A 25 -0.58 13.77 6.47
CA ASN A 25 0.22 14.25 7.58
C ASN A 25 1.72 14.07 7.30
N LYS A 26 2.47 15.19 7.31
CA LYS A 26 3.92 15.21 7.02
C LYS A 26 4.73 14.40 8.03
N ASP A 27 4.30 14.33 9.29
CA ASP A 27 4.97 13.53 10.34
C ASP A 27 4.88 12.03 10.07
N PHE A 28 3.88 11.60 9.30
CA PHE A 28 3.68 10.21 8.92
C PHE A 28 4.23 9.87 7.53
N ARG A 29 4.91 10.82 6.86
CA ARG A 29 5.48 10.60 5.51
C ARG A 29 6.51 9.49 5.48
N ASP A 30 7.38 9.40 6.48
CA ASP A 30 8.37 8.31 6.59
C ASP A 30 7.70 6.95 6.83
N LYS A 31 6.70 6.90 7.72
CA LYS A 31 5.92 5.69 7.99
C LYS A 31 5.16 5.24 6.75
N ARG A 32 4.55 6.19 6.02
CA ARG A 32 3.90 5.98 4.72
C ARG A 32 4.88 5.35 3.73
N PHE A 33 6.06 5.94 3.56
CA PHE A 33 7.04 5.44 2.60
C PHE A 33 7.50 4.01 2.96
N LYS A 34 7.69 3.73 4.25
CA LYS A 34 8.07 2.40 4.73
C LYS A 34 6.95 1.36 4.51
N LEU A 35 5.69 1.73 4.76
CA LEU A 35 4.53 0.87 4.54
C LEU A 35 4.30 0.59 3.06
N VAL A 36 4.35 1.62 2.21
CA VAL A 36 4.21 1.48 0.75
C VAL A 36 5.34 0.61 0.19
N ASN A 37 6.59 0.83 0.61
CA ASN A 37 7.70 -0.04 0.19
C ASN A 37 7.48 -1.49 0.61
N LYS A 38 7.00 -1.72 1.84
CA LYS A 38 6.70 -3.07 2.30
C LYS A 38 5.57 -3.71 1.49
N LEU A 39 4.50 -2.96 1.21
CA LEU A 39 3.40 -3.41 0.36
C LEU A 39 3.89 -3.78 -1.04
N LEU A 40 4.73 -2.94 -1.65
CA LEU A 40 5.32 -3.18 -2.96
C LEU A 40 6.17 -4.46 -2.96
N GLN A 41 7.04 -4.62 -1.97
CA GLN A 41 7.88 -5.82 -1.84
C GLN A 41 7.03 -7.10 -1.68
N GLU A 42 5.99 -7.06 -0.85
CA GLU A 42 5.09 -8.20 -0.67
C GLU A 42 4.28 -8.47 -1.95
N ASN A 43 3.84 -7.42 -2.66
CA ASN A 43 3.17 -7.57 -3.95
C ASN A 43 4.09 -8.23 -4.98
N LEU A 44 5.35 -7.78 -5.09
CA LEU A 44 6.36 -8.39 -5.97
C LEU A 44 6.65 -9.85 -5.60
N LYS A 45 6.65 -10.21 -4.31
CA LYS A 45 6.77 -11.60 -3.87
C LYS A 45 5.53 -12.43 -4.21
N ALA A 46 4.34 -11.85 -4.08
CA ALA A 46 3.06 -12.49 -4.38
C ALA A 46 2.83 -12.66 -5.88
N GLN A 47 3.46 -11.84 -6.72
CA GLN A 47 3.47 -12.03 -8.15
C GLN A 47 4.19 -13.35 -8.48
N SER A 48 3.41 -14.30 -9.00
CA SER A 48 3.91 -15.57 -9.52
C SER A 48 5.00 -15.31 -10.56
N LYS A 49 6.20 -15.85 -10.34
CA LYS A 49 7.30 -15.89 -11.33
C LYS A 49 6.89 -16.56 -12.64
N PHE A 50 5.86 -17.39 -12.62
CA PHE A 50 5.40 -18.11 -13.79
C PHE A 50 4.36 -17.27 -14.52
N PRO A 51 4.64 -16.85 -15.77
CA PRO A 51 3.58 -16.30 -16.61
C PRO A 51 2.48 -17.34 -16.71
N LYS A 52 1.21 -16.91 -16.63
CA LYS A 52 0.10 -17.81 -16.95
C LYS A 52 0.39 -18.39 -18.33
N ARG A 53 0.48 -19.72 -18.43
CA ARG A 53 0.58 -20.42 -19.71
C ARG A 53 -0.67 -20.07 -20.51
N VAL A 54 -0.57 -19.09 -21.38
CA VAL A 54 -1.58 -18.83 -22.40
C VAL A 54 -1.30 -19.87 -23.48
N ALA A 55 -2.17 -20.88 -23.58
CA ALA A 55 -2.18 -21.74 -24.74
C ALA A 55 -2.52 -20.85 -25.94
N ALA A 56 -1.66 -20.83 -26.95
CA ALA A 56 -2.00 -20.20 -28.22
C ALA A 56 -3.26 -20.90 -28.75
N THR A 57 -4.37 -20.17 -28.82
CA THR A 57 -5.60 -20.59 -29.50
C THR A 57 -5.49 -20.20 -30.95
#